data_AF-A0A4D6YHS6-F1
#
_entry.id   AF-A0A4D6YHS6-F1
#
_cell.length_a   1.000
_cell.length_b   1.000
_cell.length_c   1.000
_cell.angle_alpha   90.00
_cell.angle_beta   90.00
_cell.angle_gamma   90.00
#
_symmetry.space_group_name_H-M   'P 1'
#
loop_
_entity.id
_entity.type
_entity.pdbx_description
1 polymer ?
#
loop_
_entity_poly.entity_id
_entity_poly.type
_entity_poly.pdbx_seq_one_letter_code
_entity_poly.pdbx_strand_id
1 'polypeptide(L)'
;MIYKKNFFSVLEDIEIKKIEKEIINIKSLYLKKKQNTEQIKLLINYQKEYSKKIYNKMTSGICIHKWKNYNNFIKILETIIEDNVNRIEKNKKIIEDNLKKLSKNQMKQNVWKHLNIKYKKKIFKTKKIQQEIIDDSYIQLKFFKKGQVL
;
A
#
# COMPACT_ATOMS: atom_id res chain seq x y z
N MET A 1 -11.91 4.45 34.19
CA MET A 1 -12.69 5.12 33.11
C MET A 1 -11.97 4.84 31.79
N ILE A 2 -12.57 4.06 30.89
CA ILE A 2 -11.98 3.70 29.60
C ILE A 2 -11.94 4.97 28.75
N TYR A 3 -10.74 5.49 28.48
CA TYR A 3 -10.57 6.70 27.67
C TYR A 3 -11.12 6.45 26.26
N LYS A 4 -12.32 6.98 25.98
CA LYS A 4 -12.90 6.97 24.63
C LYS A 4 -11.92 7.73 23.72
N LYS A 5 -11.28 7.02 22.78
CA LYS A 5 -10.36 7.63 21.81
C LYS A 5 -11.04 8.83 21.18
N ASN A 6 -10.34 9.97 21.12
CA ASN A 6 -10.91 11.16 20.51
C ASN A 6 -11.13 10.92 19.01
N PHE A 7 -12.11 11.61 18.43
CA PHE A 7 -12.50 11.43 17.04
C PHE A 7 -11.32 11.54 16.05
N PHE A 8 -10.42 12.52 16.23
CA PHE A 8 -9.25 12.70 15.37
C PHE A 8 -8.24 11.56 15.47
N SER A 9 -8.06 10.97 16.66
CA SER A 9 -7.21 9.80 16.86
C SER A 9 -7.77 8.56 16.18
N VAL A 10 -9.11 8.38 16.19
CA VAL A 10 -9.76 7.30 15.45
C VAL A 10 -9.59 7.48 13.94
N LEU A 11 -9.74 8.71 13.43
CA LEU A 11 -9.55 9.00 12.01
C LEU A 11 -8.10 8.83 11.56
N GLU A 12 -7.14 9.25 12.39
CA GLU A 12 -5.70 9.02 12.16
C GLU A 12 -5.40 7.51 12.07
N ASP A 13 -5.89 6.72 13.03
CA ASP A 13 -5.71 5.26 13.05
C ASP A 13 -6.33 4.56 11.82
N ILE A 14 -7.52 5.00 11.39
CA ILE A 14 -8.19 4.47 10.19
C ILE A 14 -7.35 4.76 8.94
N GLU A 15 -6.79 5.97 8.84
CA GLU A 15 -5.99 6.36 7.67
C GLU A 15 -4.65 5.61 7.64
N ILE A 16 -4.00 5.40 8.80
CA ILE A 16 -2.80 4.55 8.93
C ILE A 16 -3.07 3.15 8.39
N LYS A 17 -4.15 2.50 8.84
CA LYS A 17 -4.49 1.14 8.40
C LYS A 17 -4.77 1.06 6.90
N LYS A 18 -5.37 2.10 6.31
CA LYS A 18 -5.58 2.17 4.86
C LYS A 18 -4.26 2.25 4.11
N ILE A 19 -3.33 3.09 4.57
CA ILE A 19 -1.99 3.25 4.00
C ILE A 19 -1.23 1.93 4.07
N GLU A 20 -1.24 1.25 5.22
CA GLU A 20 -0.59 -0.07 5.40
C GLU A 20 -1.12 -1.10 4.38
N LYS A 21 -2.44 -1.20 4.24
CA LYS A 21 -3.08 -2.10 3.28
C LYS A 21 -2.68 -1.76 1.83
N GLU A 22 -2.62 -0.48 1.48
CA GLU A 22 -2.20 -0.04 0.16
C GLU A 22 -0.73 -0.35 -0.11
N ILE A 23 0.17 -0.16 0.86
CA ILE A 23 1.58 -0.51 0.75
C ILE A 23 1.75 -2.01 0.49
N ILE A 24 1.03 -2.86 1.23
CA ILE A 24 1.05 -4.32 1.02
C ILE A 24 0.59 -4.66 -0.41
N ASN A 25 -0.50 -4.04 -0.87
CA ASN A 25 -1.00 -4.25 -2.23
C ASN A 25 0.03 -3.83 -3.29
N ILE A 26 0.62 -2.64 -3.16
CA ILE A 26 1.65 -2.14 -4.07
C ILE A 26 2.86 -3.09 -4.11
N LYS A 27 3.34 -3.57 -2.95
CA LYS A 27 4.42 -4.56 -2.88
C LYS A 27 4.06 -5.84 -3.64
N SER A 28 2.85 -6.35 -3.47
CA SER A 28 2.37 -7.54 -4.18
C SER A 28 2.36 -7.35 -5.71
N LEU A 29 2.00 -6.15 -6.18
CA LEU A 29 1.98 -5.82 -7.60
C LEU A 29 3.40 -5.73 -8.18
N TYR A 30 4.35 -5.18 -7.43
CA TYR A 30 5.76 -5.18 -7.83
C TYR A 30 6.32 -6.60 -7.96
N LEU A 31 5.99 -7.49 -7.01
CA LEU A 31 6.40 -8.89 -7.06
C LEU A 31 5.81 -9.59 -8.30
N LYS A 32 4.50 -9.43 -8.55
CA LYS A 32 3.85 -9.97 -9.76
C LYS A 32 4.47 -9.43 -11.04
N LYS A 33 4.77 -8.13 -11.11
CA LYS A 33 5.45 -7.52 -12.26
C LYS A 33 6.83 -8.15 -12.49
N LYS A 34 7.60 -8.37 -11.42
CA LYS A 34 8.91 -9.04 -11.49
C LYS A 34 8.77 -10.46 -12.04
N GLN A 35 7.86 -11.25 -11.48
CA GLN A 35 7.58 -12.62 -11.92
C GLN A 35 7.20 -12.68 -13.41
N ASN A 36 6.27 -11.82 -13.86
CA ASN A 36 5.89 -11.77 -15.26
C ASN A 36 7.07 -11.37 -16.17
N THR A 37 7.93 -10.47 -15.70
CA THR A 37 9.13 -10.03 -16.46
C THR A 37 10.12 -11.19 -16.62
N GLU A 38 10.34 -11.97 -15.55
CA GLU A 38 11.18 -13.17 -15.59
C GLU A 38 10.56 -14.24 -16.50
N GLN A 39 9.24 -14.45 -16.43
CA GLN A 39 8.53 -15.38 -17.28
C GLN A 39 8.69 -15.03 -18.77
N ILE A 40 8.55 -13.75 -19.14
CA ILE A 40 8.77 -13.31 -20.54
C ILE A 40 10.19 -13.63 -20.99
N LYS A 41 11.21 -13.34 -20.18
CA LYS A 41 12.61 -13.65 -20.54
C LYS A 41 12.80 -15.14 -20.79
N LEU A 42 12.21 -16.00 -19.96
CA LEU A 42 12.25 -17.44 -20.14
C LEU A 42 11.54 -17.88 -21.43
N LEU A 43 10.35 -17.34 -21.70
CA LEU A 43 9.59 -17.67 -22.92
C LEU A 43 10.32 -17.23 -24.20
N ILE A 44 10.93 -16.05 -24.20
CA ILE A 44 11.72 -15.55 -25.34
C ILE A 44 12.97 -16.43 -25.55
N ASN A 45 13.69 -16.78 -24.48
CA ASN A 45 14.84 -17.67 -24.58
C ASN A 45 14.43 -19.05 -25.10
N TYR A 46 13.31 -19.58 -24.59
CA TYR A 46 12.76 -20.84 -25.05
C TYR A 46 12.39 -20.79 -26.54
N GLN A 47 11.74 -19.71 -26.98
CA GLN A 47 11.41 -19.50 -28.39
C GLN A 47 12.66 -19.54 -29.27
N LYS A 48 13.72 -18.82 -28.87
CA LYS A 48 15.01 -18.78 -29.60
C LYS A 48 15.65 -20.17 -29.70
N GLU A 49 15.76 -20.87 -28.58
CA GLU A 49 16.32 -22.23 -28.53
C GLU A 49 15.51 -23.21 -29.37
N TYR A 50 14.18 -23.11 -29.31
CA TYR A 50 13.28 -23.96 -30.07
C TYR A 50 13.40 -23.70 -31.59
N SER A 51 13.46 -22.44 -32.01
CA SER A 51 13.68 -22.06 -33.41
C SER A 51 15.05 -22.54 -33.93
N LYS A 52 16.12 -22.40 -33.14
CA LYS A 52 17.46 -22.91 -33.49
C LYS A 52 17.45 -24.43 -33.69
N LYS A 53 16.80 -25.18 -32.79
CA LYS A 53 16.67 -26.65 -32.91
C LYS A 53 15.94 -27.07 -34.17
N ILE A 54 14.92 -26.31 -34.59
CA ILE A 54 14.13 -26.62 -35.77
C ILE A 54 14.88 -26.26 -37.04
N TYR A 55 15.59 -25.13 -37.07
CA TYR A 55 16.48 -24.77 -38.18
C TYR A 55 17.52 -25.88 -38.43
N ASN A 56 18.18 -26.36 -37.37
CA ASN A 56 19.14 -27.47 -37.46
C ASN A 56 18.51 -28.79 -37.93
N LYS A 57 17.21 -29.01 -37.68
CA LYS A 57 16.51 -30.20 -38.18
C LYS A 57 16.04 -30.02 -39.62
N MET A 58 15.71 -28.79 -40.04
CA MET A 58 15.33 -28.49 -41.42
C MET A 58 16.48 -28.71 -42.39
N THR A 59 17.72 -28.36 -42.01
CA THR A 59 18.92 -28.63 -42.84
C THR A 59 19.12 -30.11 -43.14
N SER A 60 18.58 -31.02 -42.31
CA SER A 60 18.64 -32.47 -42.52
C SER A 60 17.34 -33.06 -43.12
N GLY A 61 16.40 -32.20 -43.52
CA GLY A 61 15.06 -32.60 -43.95
C GLY A 61 14.11 -32.85 -42.77
N ILE A 62 12.95 -32.17 -42.76
CA ILE A 62 11.94 -32.31 -41.71
C ILE A 62 10.63 -32.84 -42.28
N CYS A 63 9.98 -33.74 -41.56
CA CYS A 63 8.66 -34.22 -41.98
C CYS A 63 7.60 -33.12 -41.79
N ILE A 64 6.63 -33.04 -42.71
CA ILE A 64 5.59 -32.00 -42.76
C ILE A 64 4.81 -31.86 -41.44
N HIS A 65 4.55 -32.98 -40.73
CA HIS A 65 3.85 -32.97 -39.45
C HIS A 65 4.65 -32.25 -38.36
N LYS A 66 5.97 -32.44 -38.31
CA LYS A 66 6.85 -31.75 -37.35
C LYS A 66 6.92 -30.26 -37.65
N TRP A 67 6.95 -29.88 -38.93
CA TRP A 67 6.88 -28.48 -39.35
C TRP A 67 5.57 -27.80 -38.96
N LYS A 68 4.42 -28.46 -39.21
CA LYS A 68 3.10 -27.96 -38.80
C LYS A 68 3.01 -27.80 -37.29
N ASN A 69 3.49 -28.78 -36.53
CA ASN A 69 3.49 -28.72 -35.07
C ASN A 69 4.37 -27.57 -34.54
N TYR A 70 5.53 -27.35 -35.16
CA TYR A 70 6.39 -26.21 -34.84
C TYR A 70 5.67 -24.88 -35.00
N ASN A 71 5.08 -24.63 -36.17
CA ASN A 71 4.38 -23.37 -36.46
C ASN A 71 3.19 -23.13 -35.51
N ASN A 72 2.42 -24.19 -35.22
CA ASN A 72 1.32 -24.11 -34.25
C ASN A 72 1.83 -23.74 -32.86
N PHE A 73 2.91 -24.39 -32.41
CA PHE A 73 3.48 -24.12 -31.09
C PHE A 73 4.05 -22.70 -30.99
N ILE A 74 4.78 -22.23 -32.01
CA ILE A 74 5.31 -20.85 -32.05
C ILE A 74 4.18 -19.83 -31.96
N LYS A 75 3.09 -20.02 -32.71
CA LYS A 75 1.93 -19.11 -32.66
C LYS A 75 1.31 -19.03 -31.26
N ILE A 76 1.18 -20.17 -30.59
CA ILE A 76 0.69 -20.22 -29.21
C ILE A 76 1.66 -19.50 -28.27
N LEU A 77 2.97 -19.74 -28.43
CA LEU A 77 4.00 -19.12 -27.61
C LEU A 77 4.02 -17.59 -27.77
N GLU A 78 3.88 -17.09 -28.99
CA GLU A 78 3.77 -15.66 -29.30
C GLU A 78 2.56 -15.02 -28.61
N THR A 79 1.41 -15.70 -28.66
CA THR A 79 0.18 -15.25 -27.97
C THR A 79 0.41 -15.14 -26.46
N ILE A 80 1.06 -16.15 -25.86
CA ILE A 80 1.38 -16.15 -24.43
C ILE A 80 2.37 -15.03 -24.06
N ILE A 81 3.37 -14.76 -24.91
CA ILE A 81 4.32 -13.67 -24.72
C ILE A 81 3.59 -12.32 -24.76
N GLU A 82 2.75 -12.11 -25.77
CA GLU A 82 1.95 -10.89 -25.92
C GLU A 82 1.03 -10.65 -24.72
N ASP A 83 0.33 -11.69 -24.26
CA ASP A 83 -0.50 -11.63 -23.05
C ASP A 83 0.31 -11.22 -21.82
N ASN A 84 1.52 -11.76 -21.66
CA ASN A 84 2.39 -11.38 -20.55
C ASN A 84 2.86 -9.92 -20.64
N VAL A 85 3.22 -9.44 -21.83
CA VAL A 85 3.57 -8.03 -22.07
C VAL A 85 2.40 -7.13 -21.68
N ASN A 86 1.20 -7.47 -22.15
CA ASN A 86 -0.03 -6.74 -21.84
C ASN A 86 -0.33 -6.74 -20.33
N ARG A 87 -0.12 -7.85 -19.63
CA ARG A 87 -0.26 -7.94 -18.17
C ARG A 87 0.74 -7.05 -17.43
N ILE A 88 2.00 -7.01 -17.87
CA ILE A 88 3.01 -6.13 -17.28
C ILE A 88 2.60 -4.67 -17.44
N GLU A 89 2.13 -4.28 -18.62
CA GLU A 89 1.74 -2.90 -18.90
C GLU A 89 0.51 -2.48 -18.09
N LYS A 90 -0.50 -3.36 -17.99
CA LYS A 90 -1.64 -3.16 -17.09
C LYS A 90 -1.20 -3.01 -15.63
N ASN A 91 -0.31 -3.87 -15.16
CA ASN A 91 0.20 -3.79 -13.79
C ASN A 91 0.98 -2.50 -13.52
N LYS A 92 1.74 -1.97 -14.49
CA LYS A 92 2.41 -0.67 -14.34
C LYS A 92 1.40 0.44 -14.08
N LYS A 93 0.34 0.55 -14.90
CA LYS A 93 -0.72 1.55 -14.74
C LYS A 93 -1.39 1.45 -13.36
N ILE A 94 -1.73 0.23 -12.95
CA ILE A 94 -2.33 -0.01 -11.62
C ILE A 94 -1.39 0.41 -10.48
N ILE A 95 -0.09 0.14 -10.62
CA ILE A 95 0.91 0.58 -9.63
C ILE A 95 0.97 2.11 -9.57
N GLU A 96 1.02 2.80 -10.71
CA GLU A 96 1.05 4.26 -10.78
C GLU A 96 -0.18 4.90 -10.12
N ASP A 97 -1.37 4.37 -10.40
CA ASP A 97 -2.61 4.86 -9.80
C ASP A 97 -2.64 4.62 -8.29
N ASN A 98 -2.18 3.46 -7.84
CA ASN A 98 -2.07 3.16 -6.41
C ASN A 98 -1.04 4.06 -5.72
N LEU A 99 0.07 4.41 -6.37
CA LEU A 99 1.06 5.36 -5.83
C LEU A 99 0.47 6.77 -5.68
N LYS A 100 -0.29 7.24 -6.67
CA LYS A 100 -1.01 8.52 -6.58
C LYS A 100 -2.01 8.52 -5.42
N LYS A 101 -2.74 7.41 -5.25
CA LYS A 101 -3.69 7.24 -4.14
C LYS A 101 -2.99 7.20 -2.78
N LEU A 102 -1.89 6.47 -2.68
CA LEU A 102 -1.06 6.39 -1.47
C LEU A 102 -0.57 7.78 -1.05
N SER A 103 -0.08 8.58 -2.00
CA SER A 103 0.35 9.96 -1.74
C SER A 103 -0.79 10.83 -1.17
N LYS A 104 -1.99 10.75 -1.75
CA LYS A 104 -3.17 11.46 -1.23
C LYS A 104 -3.54 11.01 0.19
N ASN A 105 -3.49 9.71 0.46
CA ASN A 105 -3.79 9.18 1.78
C ASN A 105 -2.75 9.60 2.83
N GLN A 106 -1.46 9.65 2.46
CA GLN A 106 -0.40 10.18 3.33
C GLN A 106 -0.62 11.66 3.66
N MET A 107 -1.02 12.49 2.69
CA MET A 107 -1.39 13.89 2.96
C MET A 107 -2.55 13.98 3.95
N LYS A 108 -3.59 13.15 3.76
CA LYS A 108 -4.75 13.09 4.65
C LYS A 108 -4.38 12.63 6.07
N GLN A 109 -3.49 11.65 6.20
CA GLN A 109 -2.95 11.21 7.48
C GLN A 109 -2.24 12.37 8.20
N ASN A 110 -1.43 13.15 7.50
CA ASN A 110 -0.75 14.31 8.08
C ASN A 110 -1.74 15.36 8.60
N VAL A 111 -2.84 15.60 7.88
CA VAL A 111 -3.93 16.48 8.33
C VAL A 111 -4.55 15.96 9.63
N TRP A 112 -4.91 14.67 9.69
CA TRP A 112 -5.49 14.10 10.91
C TRP A 112 -4.53 14.13 12.10
N LYS A 113 -3.26 13.80 11.88
CA LYS A 113 -2.21 13.90 12.89
C LYS A 113 -2.09 15.33 13.43
N HIS A 114 -2.07 16.32 12.55
CA HIS A 114 -2.00 17.73 12.95
C HIS A 114 -3.23 18.14 13.79
N LEU A 115 -4.44 17.79 13.35
CA LEU A 115 -5.67 18.07 14.08
C LEU A 115 -5.71 17.38 15.44
N ASN A 116 -5.28 16.13 15.52
CA ASN A 116 -5.19 15.37 16.76
C ASN A 116 -4.21 16.03 17.75
N ILE A 117 -3.04 16.47 17.29
CA ILE A 117 -2.07 17.21 18.11
C ILE A 117 -2.69 18.52 18.64
N LYS A 118 -3.34 19.30 17.77
CA LYS A 118 -3.99 20.56 18.16
C LYS A 118 -5.08 20.33 19.21
N TYR A 119 -5.88 19.28 19.01
CA TYR A 119 -6.91 18.87 19.95
C TYR A 119 -6.35 18.45 21.32
N LYS A 120 -5.30 17.61 21.33
CA LYS A 120 -4.60 17.21 22.56
C LYS A 120 -4.07 18.41 23.33
N LYS A 121 -3.45 19.39 22.64
CA LYS A 121 -2.99 20.64 23.25
C LYS A 121 -4.14 21.44 23.87
N LYS A 122 -5.29 21.55 23.19
CA LYS A 122 -6.48 22.24 23.71
C LYS A 122 -7.00 21.57 24.98
N ILE A 123 -7.18 20.25 24.96
CA ILE A 123 -7.62 19.49 26.14
C ILE A 123 -6.67 19.68 27.31
N PHE A 124 -5.36 19.60 27.06
CA PHE A 124 -4.37 19.74 28.12
C PHE A 124 -4.47 21.12 28.80
N LYS A 125 -4.62 22.20 28.02
CA LYS A 125 -4.86 23.54 28.55
C LYS A 125 -6.14 23.61 29.38
N THR A 126 -7.25 23.06 28.87
CA THR A 126 -8.53 23.05 29.62
C THR A 126 -8.41 22.30 30.94
N LYS A 127 -7.74 21.13 30.96
CA LYS A 127 -7.50 20.37 32.18
C LYS A 127 -6.64 21.12 33.18
N LYS A 128 -5.60 21.83 32.71
CA LYS A 128 -4.75 22.65 33.57
C LYS A 128 -5.55 23.76 34.26
N ILE A 129 -6.37 24.50 33.50
CA ILE A 129 -7.26 25.55 34.04
C ILE A 129 -8.26 24.95 35.05
N GLN A 130 -8.86 23.80 34.73
CA GLN A 130 -9.78 23.12 35.65
C GLN A 130 -9.11 22.73 36.97
N GLN A 131 -7.86 22.25 36.91
CA GLN A 131 -7.09 21.92 38.10
C GLN A 131 -6.79 23.16 38.95
N GLU A 132 -6.34 24.24 38.33
CA GLU A 132 -6.08 25.52 39.02
C GLU A 132 -7.34 26.04 39.73
N ILE A 133 -8.52 25.98 39.10
CA ILE A 133 -9.80 26.36 39.72
C ILE A 133 -10.13 25.47 40.93
N ILE A 134 -9.93 24.16 40.82
CA ILE A 134 -10.18 23.21 41.92
C ILE A 134 -9.26 23.52 43.09
N ASP A 135 -7.96 23.73 42.82
CA ASP A 135 -6.95 24.02 43.84
C ASP A 135 -7.25 25.34 44.55
N ASP A 136 -7.62 26.40 43.81
CA ASP A 136 -8.03 27.69 44.38
C ASP A 136 -9.28 27.54 45.26
N SER A 137 -10.30 26.82 44.79
CA SER A 137 -11.52 26.59 45.56
C SER A 137 -11.25 25.83 46.87
N TYR A 138 -10.34 24.86 46.83
CA TYR A 138 -9.92 24.10 48.00
C TYR A 138 -9.18 24.99 49.01
N ILE A 139 -8.28 25.85 48.54
CA ILE A 139 -7.56 26.81 49.37
C ILE A 139 -8.55 27.76 50.07
N GLN A 140 -9.50 28.34 49.34
CA GLN A 140 -10.52 29.24 49.88
C GLN A 140 -11.35 28.56 50.99
N LEU A 141 -11.87 27.35 50.73
CA LEU A 141 -12.64 26.59 51.73
C LEU A 141 -11.83 26.27 52.99
N LYS A 142 -10.53 25.98 52.84
CA LYS A 142 -9.63 25.74 53.97
C LYS A 142 -9.42 27.00 54.82
N PHE A 143 -9.36 28.18 54.19
CA PHE A 143 -9.31 29.45 54.92
C PHE A 143 -10.62 29.75 55.66
N PHE A 144 -11.78 29.55 55.02
CA PHE A 144 -13.08 29.73 55.69
C PHE A 144 -13.25 28.83 56.92
N LYS A 145 -12.83 27.57 56.84
CA LYS A 145 -12.85 26.64 57.99
C LYS A 145 -11.96 27.09 59.15
N LYS A 146 -10.86 27.81 58.88
CA LYS A 146 -9.98 28.36 59.93
C LYS A 146 -10.53 29.64 60.55
N GLY A 147 -11.26 30.45 59.79
CA GLY A 147 -11.87 31.70 60.25
C GLY A 147 -13.14 31.53 61.09
N GLN A 148 -13.79 30.36 61.05
CA GLN A 148 -14.97 30.03 61.86
C GLN A 148 -14.65 29.51 63.27
N VAL A 149 -13.38 29.51 63.71
CA VAL A 149 -12.93 29.00 65.02
C VAL A 149 -12.57 30.16 65.98
N LEU A 150 -13.22 31.31 65.86
CA LEU A 150 -13.21 32.40 66.85
C LEU A 150 -14.60 32.55 67.43
#